data_AF-A0A969MFW9-F1
#
_entry.id   AF-A0A969MFW9-F1
#
_cell.length_a   1.000
_cell.length_b   1.000
_cell.length_c   1.000
_cell.angle_alpha   90.00
_cell.angle_beta   90.00
_cell.angle_gamma   90.00
#
_symmetry.space_group_name_H-M   'P 1'
#
loop_
_entity.id
_entity.type
_entity.pdbx_description
1 polymer ?
#
loop_
_entity_poly.entity_id
_entity_poly.type
_entity_poly.pdbx_seq_one_letter_code
_entity_poly.pdbx_strand_id
1 'polypeptide(L)'
;MHELFETGDIAKVMLEELAEKLWAYMQNNLITKDEASMEIESLEKEIETLKRLESPLTQEERISYVPVEIAVRELKKTYENLS
;
A
#
# COMPACT_ATOMS: atom_id res chain seq x y z
N MET A 1 10.45 18.84 12.60
CA MET A 1 10.18 17.54 13.27
C MET A 1 8.70 17.18 13.25
N HIS A 2 7.75 18.13 13.36
CA HIS A 2 6.30 17.82 13.26
C HIS A 2 5.80 17.43 11.86
N GLU A 3 6.34 18.01 10.79
CA GLU A 3 5.84 17.78 9.41
C GLU A 3 6.05 16.34 8.90
N LEU A 4 7.11 15.65 9.33
CA LEU A 4 7.39 14.28 8.86
C LEU A 4 6.32 13.27 9.31
N PHE A 5 5.79 13.44 10.53
CA PHE A 5 4.71 12.61 11.07
C PHE A 5 3.41 12.79 10.30
N GLU A 6 3.03 14.03 10.03
CA GLU A 6 1.85 14.33 9.23
C GLU A 6 1.99 13.78 7.80
N THR A 7 3.17 13.92 7.18
CA THR A 7 3.37 13.41 5.82
C THR A 7 3.34 11.89 5.72
N GLY A 8 3.85 11.17 6.72
CA GLY A 8 3.84 9.72 6.72
C GLY A 8 2.46 9.12 7.04
N ASP A 9 1.72 9.71 7.98
CA ASP A 9 0.33 9.29 8.26
C ASP A 9 -0.58 9.54 7.04
N ILE A 10 -0.39 10.67 6.34
CA ILE A 10 -1.09 10.95 5.07
C ILE A 10 -0.69 9.93 4.00
N ALA A 11 0.60 9.63 3.83
CA ALA A 11 1.07 8.66 2.85
C ALA A 11 0.49 7.26 3.12
N LYS A 12 0.42 6.86 4.39
CA LYS A 12 -0.24 5.62 4.81
C LYS A 12 -1.71 5.59 4.40
N VAL A 13 -2.49 6.62 4.74
CA VAL A 13 -3.92 6.67 4.38
C VAL A 13 -4.11 6.61 2.87
N MET A 14 -3.28 7.33 2.10
CA MET A 14 -3.32 7.28 0.65
C MET A 14 -3.03 5.88 0.08
N LEU A 15 -2.08 5.14 0.67
CA LEU A 15 -1.79 3.77 0.28
C LEU A 15 -2.94 2.80 0.61
N GLU A 16 -3.60 2.98 1.76
CA GLU A 16 -4.79 2.19 2.12
C GLU A 16 -5.91 2.44 1.11
N GLU A 17 -6.22 3.70 0.81
CA GLU A 17 -7.24 4.04 -0.18
C GLU A 17 -6.93 3.52 -1.58
N LEU A 18 -5.66 3.58 -2.00
CA LEU A 18 -5.25 3.05 -3.30
C LEU A 18 -5.41 1.53 -3.34
N ALA A 19 -5.05 0.84 -2.26
CA ALA A 19 -5.23 -0.60 -2.15
C ALA A 19 -6.71 -1.00 -2.19
N GLU A 20 -7.59 -0.28 -1.49
CA GLU A 20 -9.04 -0.53 -1.53
C GLU A 20 -9.64 -0.30 -2.93
N LYS A 21 -9.23 0.78 -3.60
CA LYS A 21 -9.68 1.07 -4.98
C LYS A 21 -9.25 -0.01 -5.95
N LEU A 22 -7.98 -0.44 -5.86
CA LEU A 22 -7.45 -1.50 -6.72
C LEU A 22 -8.20 -2.81 -6.50
N TRP A 23 -8.55 -3.12 -5.24
CA TRP A 23 -9.34 -4.31 -4.90
C TRP A 23 -10.72 -4.25 -5.54
N ALA A 24 -11.41 -3.11 -5.41
CA ALA A 24 -12.70 -2.89 -6.04
C ALA A 24 -12.62 -3.02 -7.57
N TYR A 25 -11.57 -2.50 -8.21
CA TYR A 25 -11.38 -2.61 -9.65
C TYR A 25 -11.17 -4.06 -10.10
N MET A 26 -10.36 -4.84 -9.37
CA MET A 26 -10.19 -6.27 -9.65
C MET A 26 -11.52 -7.04 -9.50
N GLN A 27 -12.27 -6.79 -8.42
CA GLN A 27 -13.54 -7.48 -8.17
C GLN A 27 -14.60 -7.18 -9.23
N ASN A 28 -14.58 -5.98 -9.81
CA ASN A 28 -15.51 -5.56 -10.85
C ASN A 28 -14.97 -5.82 -12.28
N ASN A 29 -13.85 -6.54 -12.43
CA ASN A 29 -13.18 -6.77 -13.72
C ASN A 29 -12.92 -5.48 -14.52
N LEU A 30 -12.61 -4.38 -13.82
CA LEU A 30 -12.34 -3.07 -14.42
C LEU A 30 -10.88 -2.89 -14.84
N ILE A 31 -10.01 -3.82 -14.42
CA ILE A 31 -8.61 -3.89 -14.82
C ILE A 31 -8.25 -5.33 -15.17
N THR A 32 -7.27 -5.48 -16.04
CA THR A 32 -6.68 -6.76 -16.39
C THR A 32 -5.78 -7.30 -15.29
N LYS A 33 -5.47 -8.59 -15.36
CA LYS A 33 -4.55 -9.25 -14.43
C LYS A 33 -3.14 -8.66 -14.48
N ASP A 34 -2.66 -8.27 -15.66
CA ASP A 34 -1.34 -7.66 -15.84
C ASP A 34 -1.30 -6.25 -15.23
N GLU A 35 -2.34 -5.45 -15.44
CA GLU A 35 -2.49 -4.13 -14.80
C GLU A 35 -2.55 -4.27 -13.28
N ALA A 36 -3.35 -5.20 -12.76
CA ALA A 36 -3.40 -5.48 -11.33
C ALA A 36 -2.04 -5.88 -10.76
N SER A 37 -1.27 -6.71 -11.47
CA SER A 37 0.07 -7.11 -11.06
C SER A 37 1.02 -5.92 -10.97
N MET A 38 1.01 -5.03 -11.95
CA MET A 38 1.85 -3.83 -11.97
C MET A 38 1.50 -2.86 -10.83
N GLU A 39 0.21 -2.63 -10.59
CA GLU A 39 -0.27 -1.74 -9.53
C GLU A 39 0.07 -2.29 -8.13
N ILE A 40 -0.08 -3.61 -7.93
CA ILE A 40 0.33 -4.28 -6.69
C ILE A 40 1.84 -4.13 -6.47
N GLU A 41 2.66 -4.33 -7.51
CA GLU A 41 4.12 -4.17 -7.38
C GLU A 41 4.52 -2.72 -7.07
N SER A 42 3.80 -1.74 -7.64
CA SER A 42 4.01 -0.31 -7.35
C SER A 42 3.71 0.01 -5.88
N LEU A 43 2.57 -0.46 -5.36
CA LEU A 43 2.18 -0.34 -3.96
C LEU A 43 3.27 -0.89 -3.02
N GLU A 44 3.82 -2.06 -3.32
CA GLU A 44 4.87 -2.66 -2.49
C GLU A 44 6.16 -1.83 -2.47
N LYS A 45 6.54 -1.27 -3.62
CA LYS A 45 7.72 -0.38 -3.72
C LYS A 45 7.52 0.92 -2.94
N GLU A 46 6.32 1.48 -2.97
CA GLU A 46 5.99 2.69 -2.20
C GLU A 46 6.04 2.41 -0.69
N ILE A 47 5.47 1.30 -0.22
CA ILE A 47 5.56 0.88 1.19
C ILE A 47 7.02 0.68 1.60
N GLU A 48 7.83 0.02 0.77
CA GLU A 48 9.25 -0.18 1.06
C GLU A 48 10.00 1.16 1.13
N THR A 49 9.67 2.09 0.23
CA THR A 49 10.26 3.44 0.20
C THR A 49 9.95 4.19 1.49
N LEU A 50 8.69 4.18 1.93
CA LEU A 50 8.28 4.82 3.17
C LEU A 50 8.99 4.20 4.38
N LYS A 51 9.07 2.87 4.47
CA LYS A 51 9.83 2.19 5.53
C LYS A 51 11.31 2.58 5.57
N ARG A 52 11.93 2.78 4.40
CA ARG A 52 13.34 3.22 4.31
C ARG A 52 13.49 4.68 4.74
N LEU A 53 12.54 5.55 4.40
CA LEU A 53 12.53 6.95 4.84
C LEU A 53 12.38 7.07 6.36
N GLU A 54 11.71 6.11 7.00
CA GLU A 54 11.61 6.01 8.46
C GLU A 54 12.77 5.29 9.15
N SER A 55 13.68 4.67 8.39
CA SER A 55 14.88 4.01 8.93
C SER A 55 15.69 4.87 9.92
N PRO A 56 15.91 6.18 9.69
CA PRO A 56 16.62 7.05 10.64
C PRO A 56 15.78 7.48 11.85
N LEU A 57 14.47 7.20 11.90
CA LEU A 57 13.58 7.57 13.00
C LEU A 57 13.69 6.57 14.16
N THR A 58 13.50 7.05 15.39
CA THR A 58 13.39 6.19 16.58
C THR A 58 12.11 5.36 16.52
N GLN A 59 12.02 4.28 17.30
CA GLN A 59 10.87 3.37 17.24
C GLN A 59 9.53 4.05 17.58
N GLU A 60 9.55 5.03 18.48
CA GLU A 60 8.37 5.83 18.86
C GLU A 60 7.91 6.77 17.73
N GLU A 61 8.80 7.02 16.77
CA GLU A 61 8.57 7.94 15.67
C GLU A 61 8.17 7.24 14.36
N ARG A 62 8.13 5.90 14.35
CA ARG A 62 7.80 5.12 13.14
C ARG A 62 6.31 4.92 13.00
N ILE A 63 5.82 5.02 11.78
CA ILE A 63 4.42 4.76 11.49
C ILE A 63 4.21 3.26 11.31
N SER A 64 3.11 2.77 11.84
CA SER A 64 2.71 1.38 11.65
C SER A 64 2.03 1.22 10.28
N TYR A 65 2.73 0.55 9.36
CA TYR A 65 2.24 0.17 8.03
C TYR A 65 1.43 -1.13 8.01
N VAL A 66 1.21 -1.78 9.17
CA VAL A 66 0.51 -3.07 9.26
C VAL A 66 -0.85 -3.08 8.53
N PRO A 67 -1.71 -2.04 8.63
CA PRO A 67 -2.98 -2.05 7.91
C PRO A 67 -2.80 -2.04 6.38
N VAL A 68 -1.84 -1.26 5.86
CA VAL A 68 -1.50 -1.23 4.42
C VAL A 68 -0.98 -2.60 3.96
N GLU A 69 -0.11 -3.25 4.75
CA GLU A 69 0.41 -4.59 4.43
C GLU A 69 -0.70 -5.64 4.36
N ILE A 70 -1.71 -5.54 5.24
CA ILE A 70 -2.89 -6.40 5.20
C ILE A 70 -3.68 -6.14 3.91
N ALA A 71 -3.93 -4.88 3.56
CA ALA A 71 -4.65 -4.52 2.33
C ALA A 71 -3.94 -5.06 1.07
N VAL A 72 -2.63 -4.87 0.96
CA VAL A 72 -1.81 -5.42 -0.14
C VAL A 72 -1.82 -6.94 -0.18
N ARG A 73 -1.85 -7.61 0.98
CA ARG A 73 -1.97 -9.07 1.03
C ARG A 73 -3.32 -9.57 0.50
N GLU A 74 -4.41 -8.91 0.85
CA GLU A 74 -5.75 -9.25 0.35
C GLU A 74 -5.89 -8.96 -1.16
N LEU A 75 -5.24 -7.89 -1.64
CA LEU A 75 -5.09 -7.61 -3.07
C LEU A 75 -4.42 -8.77 -3.81
N LYS A 76 -3.27 -9.24 -3.31
CA LYS A 76 -2.54 -10.37 -3.92
C LYS A 76 -3.38 -11.64 -3.99
N LYS A 77 -4.10 -11.98 -2.92
CA LYS A 77 -5.02 -13.12 -2.93
C LYS A 77 -6.12 -12.95 -3.98
N THR A 78 -6.66 -11.74 -4.09
CA THR A 78 -7.69 -11.44 -5.11
C THR A 78 -7.13 -11.61 -6.52
N TYR A 79 -5.95 -11.04 -6.77
CA TYR A 79 -5.22 -11.18 -8.02
C TYR A 79 -4.95 -12.65 -8.41
N GLU A 80 -4.53 -13.49 -7.45
CA GLU A 80 -4.26 -14.92 -7.71
C GLU A 80 -5.51 -15.68 -8.20
N ASN A 81 -6.70 -15.19 -7.83
CA ASN A 81 -7.98 -15.77 -8.23
C ASN A 81 -8.55 -15.19 -9.53
N LEU A 82 -7.94 -14.13 -10.10
CA LEU A 82 -8.32 -13.63 -11.42
C LEU A 82 -7.92 -14.68 -12.48
N SER A 83 -8.92 -15.20 -13.19
CA SER A 83 -8.80 -16.27 -14.19
C SER A 83 -8.47 -15.72 -15.58
#